data_AF-A0A978TZD0-F1
#
_entry.id   AF-A0A978TZD0-F1
#
_cell.length_a   1.000
_cell.length_b   1.000
_cell.length_c   1.000
_cell.angle_alpha   90.00
_cell.angle_beta   90.00
_cell.angle_gamma   90.00
#
_symmetry.space_group_name_H-M   'P 1'
#
loop_
_entity.id
_entity.type
_entity.pdbx_description
1 polymer ?
#
loop_
_entity_poly.entity_id
_entity_poly.type
_entity_poly.pdbx_seq_one_letter_code
_entity_poly.pdbx_strand_id
1 'polypeptide(L)' 'YHASIQSEGDAITVGAIASTRKMCAAASLMNQESRYLQALQAANRMALGENGFLYIYVDGNETPLRFSRMHGQQA' A
#
# COMPACT_ATOMS: atom_id res chain seq x y z
N TYR A 1 -3.20 -0.64 10.09
CA TYR A 1 -2.20 -1.70 9.80
C TYR A 1 -0.81 -1.14 10.04
N HIS A 2 0.18 -1.99 10.32
CA HIS A 2 1.59 -1.61 10.38
C HIS A 2 2.48 -2.80 9.95
N ALA A 3 3.65 -2.50 9.40
CA ALA A 3 4.64 -3.48 8.96
C ALA A 3 6.03 -2.81 8.94
N SER A 4 7.09 -3.62 8.97
CA SER A 4 8.42 -3.15 8.62
C SER A 4 8.58 -3.08 7.10
N ILE A 5 9.46 -2.18 6.65
CA ILE A 5 9.87 -2.09 5.24
C ILE A 5 11.39 -2.03 5.17
N GLN A 6 11.97 -2.78 4.25
CA GLN A 6 13.36 -2.64 3.82
C GLN A 6 13.38 -2.17 2.38
N SER A 7 14.33 -1.31 2.03
CA SER A 7 14.48 -0.76 0.69
C SER A 7 15.93 -0.75 0.23
N GLU A 8 16.17 -1.12 -1.02
CA GLU A 8 17.44 -1.01 -1.73
C GLU A 8 17.19 -0.34 -3.08
N GLY A 9 17.46 0.96 -3.18
CA GLY A 9 17.00 1.77 -4.31
C GLY A 9 15.47 1.77 -4.41
N ASP A 10 14.95 1.42 -5.58
CA ASP A 10 13.51 1.30 -5.83
C ASP A 10 12.92 -0.03 -5.33
N ALA A 11 13.75 -1.04 -5.07
CA ALA A 11 13.29 -2.35 -4.62
C ALA A 11 12.90 -2.29 -3.15
N ILE A 12 11.78 -2.92 -2.79
CA ILE A 12 11.27 -2.97 -1.43
C ILE A 12 10.86 -4.38 -1.03
N THR A 13 11.02 -4.68 0.25
CA THR A 13 10.47 -5.87 0.88
C THR A 13 9.61 -5.45 2.05
N VAL A 14 8.36 -5.89 2.06
CA VAL A 14 7.42 -5.61 3.14
C VAL A 14 7.41 -6.81 4.09
N GLY A 15 7.68 -6.54 5.37
CA GLY A 15 7.62 -7.54 6.43
C GLY A 15 6.19 -8.01 6.71
N ALA A 16 6.04 -8.88 7.72
CA ALA A 16 4.71 -9.35 8.12
C ALA A 16 3.80 -8.18 8.54
N ILE A 17 2.62 -8.11 7.94
CA ILE A 17 1.66 -7.03 8.22
C ILE A 17 0.80 -7.39 9.43
N ALA A 18 0.80 -6.52 10.44
CA ALA A 18 -0.13 -6.57 11.55
C ALA A 18 -1.34 -5.65 11.29
N SER A 19 -2.54 -6.14 11.57
CA SER A 19 -3.80 -5.39 11.42
C SER A 19 -4.78 -5.69 12.57
N THR A 20 -5.69 -4.76 12.81
CA THR A 20 -6.82 -4.98 13.72
C THR A 20 -7.99 -5.55 12.94
N ARG A 21 -8.58 -6.65 13.37
CA ARG A 21 -9.76 -7.26 12.71
C ARG A 21 -11.07 -6.55 13.10
N LYS A 22 -11.11 -5.22 13.00
CA LYS A 22 -12.33 -4.45 13.31
C LYS A 22 -13.35 -4.69 12.22
N MET A 23 -14.57 -5.06 12.60
CA MET A 23 -15.66 -5.23 11.65
C MET A 23 -16.23 -3.86 11.25
N CYS A 24 -16.22 -3.56 9.96
CA CYS A 24 -16.93 -2.42 9.39
C CYS A 24 -18.35 -2.80 8.98
N ALA A 25 -19.28 -1.84 9.02
CA ALA A 25 -20.68 -2.06 8.65
C ALA A 25 -20.86 -2.52 7.18
N ALA A 26 -19.94 -2.12 6.29
CA ALA A 26 -19.96 -2.49 4.88
C ALA A 26 -18.93 -3.59 4.58
N ALA A 27 -19.38 -4.73 4.06
CA ALA A 27 -18.52 -5.83 3.62
C ALA A 27 -17.58 -5.42 2.48
N SER A 28 -17.99 -4.47 1.63
CA SER A 28 -17.15 -3.93 0.55
C SER A 28 -15.89 -3.24 1.08
N LEU A 29 -15.98 -2.57 2.23
CA LEU A 29 -14.83 -1.92 2.88
C LEU A 29 -13.87 -2.96 3.47
N MET A 30 -14.41 -4.01 4.10
CA MET A 30 -13.60 -5.13 4.61
C MET A 30 -12.86 -5.84 3.46
N ASN A 31 -13.54 -6.06 2.33
CA ASN A 31 -12.92 -6.65 1.15
C ASN A 31 -11.84 -5.75 0.55
N GLN A 32 -12.04 -4.43 0.57
CA GLN A 32 -11.03 -3.47 0.14
C GLN A 32 -9.79 -3.52 1.04
N GLU A 33 -9.97 -3.55 2.36
CA GLU A 33 -8.84 -3.69 3.30
C GLU A 33 -8.06 -4.97 3.01
N SER A 34 -8.74 -6.12 2.88
CA SER A 34 -8.08 -7.40 2.59
C SER A 34 -7.24 -7.35 1.30
N ARG A 35 -7.81 -6.86 0.19
CA ARG A 35 -7.09 -6.72 -1.09
C ARG A 35 -5.90 -5.77 -0.98
N TYR A 36 -6.06 -4.67 -0.27
CA TYR A 36 -5.00 -3.70 -0.05
C TYR A 36 -3.83 -4.31 0.74
N LEU A 37 -4.11 -5.02 1.83
CA LEU A 37 -3.06 -5.66 2.63
C LEU A 37 -2.36 -6.79 1.88
N GLN A 38 -3.09 -7.58 1.07
CA GLN A 38 -2.50 -8.58 0.18
C GLN A 38 -1.55 -7.95 -0.85
N ALA A 39 -1.97 -6.87 -1.49
CA ALA A 39 -1.14 -6.15 -2.46
C ALA A 39 0.13 -5.58 -1.81
N LEU A 40 0.03 -5.00 -0.60
CA LEU A 40 1.21 -4.52 0.12
C LEU A 40 2.18 -5.65 0.49
N GLN A 41 1.66 -6.82 0.90
CA GLN A 41 2.50 -7.95 1.29
C GLN A 41 3.32 -8.50 0.10
N ALA A 42 2.81 -8.36 -1.11
CA ALA A 42 3.44 -8.80 -2.36
C ALA A 42 4.16 -7.67 -3.11
N ALA A 43 4.23 -6.46 -2.54
CA ALA A 43 4.90 -5.33 -3.17
C ALA A 43 6.41 -5.55 -3.20
N ASN A 44 7.03 -5.25 -4.34
CA ASN A 44 8.46 -5.47 -4.57
C ASN A 44 9.22 -4.23 -5.04
N ARG A 45 8.50 -3.18 -5.47
CA ARG A 45 9.10 -1.97 -6.00
C ARG A 45 8.24 -0.75 -5.72
N MET A 46 8.89 0.38 -5.46
CA MET A 46 8.26 1.69 -5.40
C MET A 46 8.88 2.66 -6.40
N ALA A 47 8.08 3.61 -6.89
CA ALA A 47 8.56 4.72 -7.71
C ALA A 47 7.72 5.97 -7.47
N LEU A 48 8.38 7.13 -7.45
CA LEU A 48 7.72 8.42 -7.51
C LEU A 48 7.58 8.84 -8.97
N GLY A 49 6.35 8.97 -9.46
CA GLY A 49 6.10 9.43 -10.83
C GLY A 49 6.31 10.93 -10.98
N GLU A 50 6.55 11.39 -12.22
CA GLU A 50 6.70 12.82 -12.55
C GLU A 50 5.44 13.64 -12.23
N ASN A 51 4.29 12.98 -12.19
CA ASN A 51 3.00 13.54 -11.78
C ASN A 51 2.83 13.69 -10.26
N GLY A 52 3.85 13.35 -9.46
CA GLY A 52 3.83 13.47 -8.01
C GLY A 52 3.07 12.36 -7.27
N PHE A 53 2.59 11.33 -7.98
CA PHE A 53 2.03 10.15 -7.33
C PHE A 53 3.14 9.16 -6.95
N LEU A 54 2.97 8.52 -5.79
CA LEU A 54 3.73 7.34 -5.41
C LEU A 54 3.05 6.10 -6.01
N TYR A 55 3.83 5.28 -6.70
CA TYR A 55 3.43 3.99 -7.25
C TYR A 55 4.09 2.87 -6.49
N ILE A 56 3.31 1.89 -6.06
CA ILE A 56 3.80 0.63 -5.46
C ILE A 56 3.45 -0.51 -6.41
N TYR A 57 4.48 -1.13 -6.98
CA TYR A 57 4.35 -2.23 -7.92
C TYR A 57 4.31 -3.56 -7.16
N VAL A 58 3.47 -4.46 -7.65
CA VAL A 58 3.15 -5.75 -7.07
C VAL A 58 3.19 -6.76 -8.20
N ASP A 59 3.95 -7.84 -8.04
CA ASP A 59 3.98 -8.89 -9.06
C ASP A 59 2.59 -9.51 -9.25
N GLY A 60 2.19 -9.67 -10.51
CA GLY A 60 0.89 -10.21 -10.89
C GLY A 60 -0.26 -9.20 -10.91
N ASN A 61 -0.05 -7.95 -10.49
CA ASN A 61 -1.04 -6.88 -10.69
C ASN A 61 -0.80 -6.17 -12.03
N GLU A 62 -1.87 -5.96 -12.81
CA GLU A 62 -1.80 -5.16 -14.04
C GLU A 62 -1.50 -3.68 -13.78
N THR A 63 -1.94 -3.16 -12.62
CA THR A 63 -1.73 -1.77 -12.22
C THR A 63 -1.14 -1.66 -10.82
N PRO A 64 -0.19 -0.72 -10.59
CA PRO A 64 0.35 -0.46 -9.26
C PRO A 64 -0.71 0.16 -8.34
N LEU A 65 -0.49 0.03 -7.03
CA LEU A 65 -1.20 0.89 -6.07
C LEU A 65 -0.69 2.32 -6.28
N ARG A 66 -1.62 3.30 -6.32
CA ARG A 66 -1.30 4.71 -6.53
C ARG A 66 -1.70 5.53 -5.31
N PHE A 67 -0.76 6.31 -4.80
CA PHE A 67 -0.97 7.18 -3.65
C PHE A 67 -0.68 8.63 -4.04
N SER A 68 -1.56 9.54 -3.66
CA SER A 68 -1.30 10.98 -3.70
C SER A 68 -0.57 11.42 -2.45
N ARG A 69 0.33 12.39 -2.58
CA ARG A 69 0.85 13.10 -1.41
C ARG A 69 -0.31 13.70 -0.64
N MET A 70 -0.46 13.33 0.62
CA MET A 70 -1.38 14.03 1.51
C MET A 70 -0.73 15.38 1.84
N HIS A 71 -1.19 16.46 1.21
CA HIS A 71 -0.84 17.79 1.66
C HIS A 71 -1.42 17.94 3.06
N GLY A 72 -0.59 18.30 4.04
CA GLY A 72 -1.06 18.52 5.41
C GLY A 72 -2.21 19.51 5.39
N GLN A 73 -3.37 19.09 5.86
CA GLN A 73 -4.37 19.99 6.40
C GLN A 73 -3.65 20.73 7.54
N GLN A 74 -3.21 21.97 7.29
CA GLN A 74 -2.87 22.87 8.38
C GLN A 74 -4.18 23.11 9.13
N ALA A 75 -4.27 22.52 10.32
CA ALA A 75 -5.20 22.94 11.36
C ALA A 75 -4.52 24.05 12.17
#